data_AF-A0A9J6ANW6-F1
#
_entry.id   AF-A0A9J6ANW6-F1
#
_cell.length_a   1.000
_cell.length_b   1.000
_cell.length_c   1.000
_cell.angle_alpha   90.00
_cell.angle_beta   90.00
_cell.angle_gamma   90.00
#
_symmetry.space_group_name_H-M   'P 1'
#
loop_
_entity.id
_entity.type
_entity.pdbx_description
1 polymer ?
#
loop_
_entity_poly.entity_id
_entity_poly.type
_entity_poly.pdbx_seq_one_letter_code
_entity_poly.pdbx_strand_id
1 'polypeptide(L)'
;MGISIAFMAAMKGYKMFLKMPLYTRIRGTVKKAYELLESTPNAFMLQQFYNPANTQDHFDTIDPEIWEETLVLLIPRALTLCLYGLEPTESNMLNGGKPGPHQITGNGVGFKPDILDMDLMEEHRH
;
A
#
# COMPACT_ATOMS: atom_id res chain seq x y z
N MET A 1 6.62 -1.59 -5.57
CA MET A 1 6.51 -2.90 -4.88
C MET A 1 7.11 -4.08 -5.67
N GLY A 2 6.52 -4.53 -6.78
CA GLY A 2 6.97 -5.77 -7.46
C GLY A 2 8.45 -5.77 -7.88
N ILE A 3 8.97 -4.62 -8.32
CA ILE A 3 10.39 -4.44 -8.66
C ILE A 3 11.28 -4.62 -7.42
N SER A 4 10.94 -3.96 -6.31
CA SER A 4 11.70 -4.02 -5.06
C SER A 4 11.76 -5.43 -4.49
N ILE A 5 10.65 -6.18 -4.53
CA ILE A 5 10.62 -7.58 -4.10
C ILE A 5 11.50 -8.46 -5.02
N ALA A 6 11.50 -8.22 -6.33
CA ALA A 6 12.35 -8.94 -7.27
C ALA A 6 13.84 -8.76 -6.95
N PHE A 7 14.24 -7.51 -6.69
CA PHE A 7 15.59 -7.18 -6.28
C PHE A 7 15.98 -7.87 -4.97
N MET A 8 15.13 -7.77 -3.94
CA MET A 8 15.37 -8.40 -2.63
C MET A 8 15.43 -9.92 -2.72
N ALA A 9 14.57 -10.53 -3.53
CA ALA A 9 14.59 -11.96 -3.77
C ALA A 9 15.91 -12.39 -4.44
N ALA A 10 16.37 -11.66 -5.45
CA ALA A 10 17.66 -11.93 -6.09
C ALA A 10 18.83 -11.80 -5.10
N MET A 11 18.86 -10.71 -4.32
CA MET A 11 19.89 -10.44 -3.30
C MET A 11 19.98 -11.54 -2.23
N LYS A 12 18.84 -12.08 -1.81
CA LYS A 12 18.76 -13.10 -0.76
C LYS A 12 18.69 -14.54 -1.28
N GLY A 13 18.76 -14.75 -2.60
CA GLY A 13 18.72 -16.09 -3.21
C GLY A 13 17.34 -16.76 -3.20
N TYR A 14 16.25 -16.01 -3.10
CA TYR A 14 14.89 -16.55 -3.18
C TYR A 14 14.43 -16.70 -4.63
N LYS A 15 13.78 -17.83 -4.92
CA LYS A 15 13.01 -18.00 -6.15
C LYS A 15 11.73 -17.18 -6.04
N MET A 16 11.49 -16.29 -7.00
CA MET A 16 10.31 -15.41 -7.00
C MET A 16 9.35 -15.75 -8.15
N PHE A 17 8.06 -15.74 -7.84
CA PHE A 17 6.98 -15.70 -8.83
C PHE A 17 6.25 -14.37 -8.71
N LEU A 18 6.14 -13.64 -9.82
CA LEU A 18 5.41 -12.37 -9.88
C LEU A 18 4.24 -12.47 -10.85
N LYS A 19 3.02 -12.23 -10.35
CA LYS A 19 1.82 -12.11 -11.17
C LYS A 19 1.34 -10.67 -11.13
N MET A 20 1.23 -10.05 -12.31
CA MET A 20 0.72 -8.69 -12.46
C MET A 20 -0.68 -8.73 -13.09
N PRO A 21 -1.63 -7.89 -12.64
CA PRO A 21 -2.88 -7.71 -13.35
C PRO A 21 -2.64 -7.04 -14.71
N LEU A 22 -3.41 -7.45 -15.73
CA LEU A 22 -3.69 -6.53 -16.83
C LEU A 22 -4.58 -5.43 -16.26
N TYR A 23 -4.06 -4.21 -16.20
CA TYR A 23 -4.61 -2.87 -15.89
C TYR A 23 -5.85 -2.70 -14.97
N THR A 24 -6.84 -3.60 -14.96
CA THR A 24 -8.12 -3.43 -14.24
C THR A 24 -8.57 -4.64 -13.41
N ARG A 25 -7.81 -5.74 -13.34
CA ARG A 25 -8.26 -6.98 -12.66
C ARG A 25 -7.36 -7.46 -11.51
N ILE A 26 -7.24 -6.66 -10.46
CA ILE A 26 -6.48 -7.03 -9.24
C ILE A 26 -7.03 -8.32 -8.61
N ARG A 27 -8.36 -8.46 -8.46
CA ARG A 27 -8.99 -9.66 -7.88
C ARG A 27 -8.62 -10.95 -8.61
N GLY A 28 -8.59 -10.92 -9.95
CA GLY A 28 -8.22 -12.08 -10.75
C GLY A 28 -6.75 -12.49 -10.57
N THR A 29 -5.86 -11.51 -10.40
CA THR A 29 -4.45 -11.74 -10.10
C THR A 29 -4.24 -12.31 -8.71
N VAL A 30 -4.95 -11.79 -7.71
CA VAL A 30 -4.89 -12.32 -6.33
C VAL A 30 -5.35 -13.77 -6.29
N LYS A 31 -6.48 -14.11 -6.93
CA LYS A 31 -6.96 -15.50 -7.01
C LYS A 31 -5.90 -16.44 -7.58
N LYS A 32 -5.31 -16.09 -8.73
CA LYS A 32 -4.25 -16.90 -9.34
C LYS A 32 -2.98 -17.00 -8.48
N ALA A 33 -2.69 -15.98 -7.68
CA ALA A 33 -1.57 -16.03 -6.75
C ALA A 33 -1.82 -17.05 -5.63
N TYR A 34 -3.05 -17.17 -5.13
CA TYR A 34 -3.43 -18.19 -4.15
C TYR A 34 -3.40 -19.59 -4.76
N GLU A 35 -3.92 -19.78 -5.98
CA GLU A 35 -3.81 -21.05 -6.69
C GLU A 35 -2.34 -21.51 -6.83
N LEU A 36 -1.42 -20.58 -7.13
CA LEU A 36 0.02 -20.87 -7.18
C LEU A 36 0.63 -21.17 -5.81
N LEU A 37 0.17 -20.49 -4.76
CA LEU A 37 0.61 -20.74 -3.39
C LEU A 37 0.25 -22.17 -2.96
N GLU A 38 -0.99 -22.60 -3.24
CA GLU A 38 -1.48 -23.94 -2.91
C GLU A 38 -0.79 -25.04 -3.73
N SER A 39 -0.49 -24.78 -5.01
CA SER A 39 0.11 -25.76 -5.91
C SER A 39 1.63 -25.88 -5.82
N THR A 40 2.31 -25.03 -5.04
CA THR A 40 3.77 -24.92 -5.03
C THR A 40 4.33 -25.24 -3.64
N PRO A 41 5.05 -26.37 -3.46
CA PRO A 41 5.68 -26.69 -2.19
C PRO A 41 6.64 -25.58 -1.73
N ASN A 42 6.60 -25.25 -0.43
CA ASN A 42 7.41 -24.19 0.19
C ASN A 42 7.19 -22.78 -0.38
N ALA A 43 6.06 -22.53 -1.06
CA ALA A 43 5.70 -21.18 -1.47
C ALA A 43 5.21 -20.35 -0.28
N PHE A 44 5.50 -19.05 -0.34
CA PHE A 44 5.04 -18.06 0.63
C PHE A 44 4.53 -16.82 -0.11
N MET A 45 3.45 -16.21 0.39
CA MET A 45 2.87 -14.99 -0.18
C MET A 45 3.00 -13.82 0.81
N LEU A 46 3.64 -12.73 0.38
CA LEU A 46 3.96 -11.56 1.22
C LEU A 46 2.76 -10.70 1.61
N GLN A 47 1.65 -10.77 0.85
CA GLN A 47 0.35 -10.17 1.19
C GLN A 47 0.39 -8.67 1.54
N GLN A 48 0.89 -7.81 0.64
CA GLN A 48 1.09 -6.36 0.89
C GLN A 48 -0.15 -5.58 1.40
N PHE A 49 -1.37 -6.09 1.22
CA PHE A 49 -2.61 -5.42 1.64
C PHE A 49 -3.09 -5.85 3.04
N TYR A 50 -2.48 -6.89 3.61
CA TYR A 50 -2.88 -7.51 4.88
C TYR A 50 -1.71 -7.60 5.88
N ASN A 51 -0.48 -7.66 5.37
CA ASN A 51 0.70 -7.85 6.19
C ASN A 51 1.06 -6.54 6.93
N PRO A 52 0.98 -6.49 8.27
CA PRO A 52 1.26 -5.29 9.04
C PRO A 52 2.70 -4.81 8.90
N ALA A 53 3.63 -5.69 8.50
CA ALA A 53 5.01 -5.29 8.22
C ALA A 53 5.10 -4.19 7.14
N ASN A 54 4.11 -4.07 6.26
CA ASN A 54 4.07 -2.99 5.28
C ASN A 54 3.82 -1.63 5.94
N THR A 55 2.85 -1.52 6.84
CA THR A 55 2.59 -0.26 7.58
C THR A 55 3.66 0.00 8.64
N GLN A 56 4.14 -1.04 9.30
CA GLN A 56 5.14 -0.92 10.36
C GLN A 56 6.47 -0.39 9.84
N ASP A 57 6.93 -0.81 8.66
CA ASP A 57 8.18 -0.32 8.08
C ASP A 57 8.14 1.19 7.84
N HIS A 58 6.98 1.72 7.41
CA HIS A 58 6.78 3.17 7.29
C HIS A 58 6.84 3.88 8.63
N PHE A 59 6.18 3.34 9.66
CA PHE A 59 6.18 3.91 11.01
C PHE A 59 7.57 3.88 11.67
N ASP A 60 8.35 2.83 11.43
CA ASP A 60 9.66 2.65 12.07
C ASP A 60 10.78 3.43 11.37
N THR A 61 10.61 3.78 10.09
CA THR A 61 11.67 4.39 9.27
C THR A 61 11.28 5.76 8.74
N ILE A 62 10.24 5.82 7.89
CA ILE A 62 9.86 7.03 7.17
C ILE A 62 9.28 8.09 8.11
N ASP A 63 8.45 7.69 9.08
CA ASP A 63 7.81 8.63 10.00
C ASP A 63 8.86 9.37 10.86
N PRO A 64 9.86 8.71 11.49
CA PRO A 64 10.99 9.38 12.14
C PRO A 64 11.82 10.25 11.20
N GLU A 65 12.11 9.80 9.97
CA GLU A 65 12.86 10.59 8.99
C GLU A 65 12.15 11.91 8.69
N ILE A 66 10.84 11.86 8.40
CA ILE A 66 10.03 13.07 8.18
C ILE A 66 10.02 13.95 9.44
N TRP A 67 9.87 13.34 10.62
CA TRP A 67 9.84 14.08 11.89
C TRP A 67 11.14 14.82 12.15
N GLU A 68 12.29 14.16 12.00
CA GLU A 68 13.62 14.74 12.20
C GLU A 68 13.93 15.83 11.17
N GLU A 69 13.59 15.61 9.90
CA GLU A 69 13.87 16.58 8.83
C GLU A 69 12.99 17.83 8.90
N THR A 70 11.72 17.70 9.34
CA THR A 70 10.76 18.80 9.26
C THR A 70 10.54 19.53 10.58
N LEU A 71 10.49 18.83 11.71
CA LEU A 71 9.99 19.42 12.94
C LEU A 71 11.08 20.09 13.78
N VAL A 72 12.36 19.72 13.61
CA VAL A 72 13.48 20.48 14.20
C VAL A 72 13.47 21.95 13.73
N LEU A 73 13.01 22.21 12.50
CA LEU A 73 12.87 23.56 11.95
C LEU A 73 11.60 24.29 12.41
N LEU A 74 10.60 23.56 12.93
CA LEU A 74 9.26 24.05 13.22
C LEU A 74 8.90 24.09 14.72
N ILE A 75 9.76 23.57 15.61
CA ILE A 75 9.60 23.57 17.09
C ILE A 75 9.04 24.88 17.69
N PRO A 76 9.44 26.09 17.26
CA PRO A 76 8.87 27.32 17.86
C PRO A 76 7.41 27.61 17.45
N ARG A 77 6.81 26.85 16.54
CA ARG A 77 5.42 27.00 16.09
C ARG A 77 4.59 25.84 16.62
N ALA A 78 3.55 26.14 17.40
CA ALA A 78 2.53 25.17 17.77
C ALA A 78 1.81 24.69 16.50
N LEU A 79 2.26 23.58 15.95
CA LEU A 79 1.68 22.96 14.76
C LEU A 79 0.81 21.78 15.16
N THR A 80 -0.42 21.79 14.65
CA THR A 80 -1.27 20.61 14.56
C THR A 80 -0.90 19.88 13.27
N LEU A 81 -0.58 18.59 13.37
CA LEU A 81 -0.35 17.74 12.21
C LEU A 81 -1.69 17.21 11.69
N CYS A 82 -1.94 17.35 10.40
CA CYS A 82 -3.13 16.79 9.74
C CYS A 82 -2.68 15.77 8.68
N LEU A 83 -3.29 14.59 8.69
CA LEU A 83 -3.03 13.53 7.72
C LEU A 83 -4.19 13.46 6.73
N TYR A 84 -3.89 13.52 5.43
CA TYR A 84 -4.90 13.51 4.36
C TYR A 84 -4.69 12.30 3.45
N GLY A 85 -5.71 11.46 3.33
CA GLY A 85 -5.77 10.39 2.33
C GLY A 85 -6.17 10.93 0.96
N LEU A 86 -5.50 10.49 -0.10
CA LEU A 86 -5.81 10.86 -1.49
C LEU A 86 -6.19 9.62 -2.30
N GLU A 87 -7.35 9.67 -2.96
CA GLU A 87 -7.82 8.64 -3.88
C GLU A 87 -8.25 9.23 -5.24
N PRO A 88 -8.21 8.45 -6.32
CA PRO A 88 -8.72 8.90 -7.63
C PRO A 88 -10.22 9.13 -7.57
N THR A 89 -10.69 10.27 -8.10
CA THR A 89 -12.12 10.60 -8.16
C THR A 89 -12.92 9.54 -8.91
N GLU A 90 -12.33 8.92 -9.94
CA GLU A 90 -12.98 7.85 -10.73
C GLU A 90 -13.06 6.50 -10.01
N SER A 91 -12.38 6.34 -8.87
CA SER A 91 -12.33 5.09 -8.08
C SER A 91 -12.35 5.40 -6.57
N ASN A 92 -13.31 6.23 -6.16
CA ASN A 92 -13.40 6.83 -4.82
C ASN A 92 -14.04 5.90 -3.77
N MET A 93 -13.45 4.72 -3.59
CA MET A 93 -13.96 3.65 -2.72
C MET A 93 -13.97 4.03 -1.24
N LEU A 94 -13.00 4.84 -0.78
CA LEU A 94 -12.90 5.22 0.63
C LEU A 94 -13.98 6.23 1.01
N ASN A 95 -14.45 7.04 0.06
CA ASN A 95 -15.55 7.98 0.22
C ASN A 95 -16.93 7.41 -0.18
N GLY A 96 -17.11 6.08 -0.13
CA GLY A 96 -18.40 5.43 -0.39
C GLY A 96 -18.82 5.35 -1.86
N GLY A 97 -17.93 5.71 -2.78
CA GLY A 97 -18.13 5.56 -4.23
C GLY A 97 -17.99 4.13 -4.73
N LYS A 98 -17.75 4.00 -6.04
CA LYS A 98 -17.59 2.69 -6.73
C LYS A 98 -16.18 2.56 -7.29
N PRO A 99 -15.64 1.34 -7.41
CA PRO A 99 -14.34 1.16 -8.02
C PRO A 99 -14.45 1.41 -9.53
N GLY A 100 -13.48 2.12 -10.09
CA GLY A 100 -13.47 2.48 -11.51
C GLY A 100 -12.06 2.54 -12.10
N PRO A 101 -11.93 2.47 -13.42
CA PRO A 101 -10.63 2.61 -14.08
C PRO A 101 -10.12 4.06 -13.95
N HIS A 102 -8.84 4.24 -13.65
CA HIS A 102 -8.17 5.54 -13.59
C HIS A 102 -6.72 5.43 -14.06
N GLN A 103 -6.05 6.57 -14.27
CA GLN A 103 -4.68 6.62 -14.82
C GLN A 103 -3.59 6.77 -13.75
N ILE A 104 -3.97 6.99 -12.49
CA ILE A 104 -3.04 7.18 -11.37
C ILE A 104 -2.39 5.84 -10.96
N THR A 105 -1.23 5.54 -11.52
CA THR A 105 -0.52 4.27 -11.24
C THR A 105 -0.11 4.19 -9.76
N GLY A 106 -0.42 3.05 -9.12
CA GLY A 106 -0.04 2.78 -7.73
C GLY A 106 -1.05 3.25 -6.66
N ASN A 107 -2.08 4.00 -7.04
CA ASN A 107 -3.18 4.42 -6.16
C ASN A 107 -4.49 3.70 -6.57
N GLY A 108 -5.55 3.79 -5.75
CA GLY A 108 -6.92 3.52 -6.17
C GLY A 108 -7.23 2.06 -6.50
N VAL A 109 -6.74 1.12 -5.70
CA VAL A 109 -6.83 -0.34 -5.96
C VAL A 109 -8.26 -0.91 -6.00
N GLY A 110 -9.28 -0.08 -5.78
CA GLY A 110 -10.70 -0.46 -5.94
C GLY A 110 -11.28 -1.26 -4.78
N PHE A 111 -10.62 -1.26 -3.62
CA PHE A 111 -11.09 -1.79 -2.34
C PHE A 111 -10.28 -1.13 -1.20
N LYS A 112 -10.80 -1.15 0.02
CA LYS A 112 -10.07 -0.73 1.23
C LYS A 112 -9.10 -1.85 1.66
N PRO A 113 -7.77 -1.62 1.72
CA PRO A 113 -6.83 -2.58 2.30
C PRO A 113 -7.05 -2.73 3.81
N ASP A 114 -6.79 -3.91 4.37
CA ASP A 114 -6.97 -4.19 5.80
C ASP A 114 -5.97 -3.42 6.67
N ILE A 115 -4.78 -3.16 6.13
CA ILE A 115 -3.72 -2.38 6.81
C ILE A 115 -3.95 -0.86 6.79
N LEU A 116 -5.01 -0.38 6.13
CA LEU A 116 -5.33 1.05 6.06
C LEU A 116 -6.20 1.44 7.27
N ASP A 117 -5.58 2.16 8.21
CA ASP A 117 -6.28 2.78 9.33
C ASP A 117 -6.90 4.11 8.91
N MET A 118 -8.23 4.18 8.92
CA MET A 118 -8.96 5.38 8.54
C MET A 118 -9.07 6.38 9.68
N ASP A 119 -8.92 5.94 10.93
CA ASP A 119 -9.12 6.77 12.12
C ASP A 119 -7.97 7.77 12.32
N LEU A 120 -6.83 7.51 11.67
CA LEU A 120 -5.67 8.41 11.64
C LEU A 120 -5.82 9.57 10.66
N MET A 121 -6.76 9.48 9.71
CA MET A 121 -6.90 10.46 8.64
C MET A 121 -7.97 11.50 8.97
N GLU A 122 -7.68 12.76 8.64
CA GLU A 122 -8.69 13.80 8.66
C GLU A 122 -9.70 13.53 7.53
N GLU A 123 -10.98 13.44 7.88
CA GLU A 123 -12.05 13.29 6.91
C GLU A 123 -12.11 14.53 6.03
N HIS A 124 -12.11 14.35 4.70
CA HIS A 124 -12.35 15.45 3.75
C HIS A 124 -13.79 15.96 3.95
N ARG A 125 -13.99 16.92 4.85
CA ARG A 125 -15.20 17.76 4.85
C ARG A 125 -15.10 18.73 3.67
N HIS A 126 -15.60 18.29 2.51
CA HIS A 126 -15.98 19.18 1.41
C HIS A 126 -17.47 19.44 1.44
#